data_AF-A0A6C0EQU6-F1
#
_entry.id   AF-A0A6C0EQU6-F1
#
_cell.length_a   1.000
_cell.length_b   1.000
_cell.length_c   1.000
_cell.angle_alpha   90.00
_cell.angle_beta   90.00
_cell.angle_gamma   90.00
#
_symmetry.space_group_name_H-M   'P 1'
#
loop_
_entity.id
_entity.type
_entity.pdbx_description
1 polymer ?
#
loop_
_entity_poly.entity_id
_entity_poly.type
_entity_poly.pdbx_seq_one_letter_code
_entity_poly.pdbx_strand_id
1 'polypeptide(L)'
;MASMNIFIPRILSNISKKNIKDTFKQMNIGNVTYIDMRKRLNESRNLYSFAFLNIELLNTPKSNEISDKINKNGSTQLYYDDEHYWELKHYIPHEDRSPTTYLEIDELCKLLTKIPTSFSESDRNTINDEFDELQQETTGLLEISNAIHEKPKIVPRYYSLF
;
A
#
# COMPACT_ATOMS: atom_id res chain seq x y z
N MET A 1 30.70 -15.24 11.32
CA MET A 1 30.01 -13.94 11.21
C MET A 1 28.52 -14.22 11.12
N ALA A 2 27.67 -13.37 11.68
CA ALA A 2 26.22 -13.59 11.63
C ALA A 2 25.68 -13.23 10.24
N SER A 3 24.78 -14.05 9.70
CA SER A 3 24.08 -13.78 8.44
C SER A 3 22.59 -13.63 8.68
N MET A 4 21.95 -12.74 7.93
CA MET A 4 20.51 -12.50 8.04
C MET A 4 19.86 -12.44 6.65
N ASN A 5 18.68 -13.04 6.54
CA ASN A 5 17.85 -12.97 5.34
C ASN A 5 16.84 -11.82 5.49
N ILE A 6 16.88 -10.87 4.56
CA ILE A 6 16.06 -9.65 4.60
C ILE A 6 15.15 -9.57 3.39
N PHE A 7 13.93 -9.10 3.62
CA PHE A 7 12.99 -8.71 2.58
C PHE A 7 12.76 -7.19 2.61
N ILE A 8 12.88 -6.54 1.46
CA ILE A 8 12.52 -5.14 1.26
C ILE A 8 11.25 -5.10 0.38
N PRO A 9 10.08 -4.78 0.97
CA PRO A 9 8.80 -4.86 0.25
C PRO A 9 8.64 -3.84 -0.87
N ARG A 10 9.22 -2.64 -0.69
CA ARG A 10 9.06 -1.53 -1.61
C ARG A 10 10.37 -0.79 -1.80
N ILE A 11 10.81 -0.75 -3.05
CA ILE A 11 12.00 -0.06 -3.52
C ILE A 11 11.58 0.84 -4.68
N LEU A 12 12.02 2.10 -4.62
CA LEU A 12 11.78 3.07 -5.67
C LEU A 12 12.46 2.62 -6.97
N SER A 13 11.80 2.85 -8.11
CA SER A 13 12.21 2.32 -9.41
C SER A 13 13.58 2.80 -9.91
N ASN A 14 14.10 3.90 -9.36
CA ASN A 14 15.43 4.45 -9.65
C ASN A 14 16.56 3.77 -8.85
N ILE A 15 16.25 2.95 -7.85
CA ILE A 15 17.24 2.27 -7.02
C ILE A 15 17.66 0.96 -7.68
N SER A 16 18.95 0.83 -7.94
CA SER A 16 19.55 -0.39 -8.47
C SER A 16 20.00 -1.35 -7.36
N LYS A 17 20.27 -2.60 -7.73
CA LYS A 17 20.93 -3.57 -6.83
C LYS A 17 22.23 -3.02 -6.25
N LYS A 18 23.00 -2.25 -7.03
CA LYS A 18 24.27 -1.64 -6.58
C LYS A 18 24.03 -0.62 -5.48
N ASN A 19 23.01 0.24 -5.62
CA ASN A 19 22.67 1.24 -4.60
C ASN A 19 22.42 0.57 -3.25
N ILE A 20 21.63 -0.51 -3.22
CA ILE A 20 21.36 -1.27 -1.99
C ILE A 20 22.67 -1.80 -1.39
N LYS A 21 23.51 -2.48 -2.18
CA LYS A 21 24.79 -3.01 -1.70
C LYS A 21 25.68 -1.90 -1.12
N ASP A 22 25.78 -0.78 -1.82
CA ASP A 22 26.58 0.35 -1.39
C ASP A 22 26.05 0.95 -0.09
N THR A 23 24.73 1.14 0.04
CA THR A 23 24.10 1.67 1.27
C THR A 23 24.42 0.80 2.48
N PHE A 24 24.21 -0.52 2.40
CA PHE A 24 24.52 -1.44 3.51
C PHE A 24 25.99 -1.40 3.93
N LYS A 25 26.90 -1.25 2.94
CA LYS A 25 28.34 -1.14 3.19
C LYS A 25 28.72 0.21 3.79
N GLN A 26 28.24 1.32 3.21
CA GLN A 26 28.55 2.68 3.62
C GLN A 26 28.03 3.01 5.03
N MET A 27 26.87 2.43 5.39
CA MET A 27 26.28 2.57 6.72
C MET A 27 26.89 1.61 7.75
N ASN A 28 27.94 0.87 7.39
CA ASN A 28 28.62 -0.09 8.25
C ASN A 28 27.68 -1.18 8.84
N ILE A 29 26.66 -1.57 8.10
CA ILE A 29 25.70 -2.59 8.53
C ILE A 29 26.23 -3.97 8.19
N GLY A 30 26.63 -4.16 6.93
CA GLY A 30 26.91 -5.50 6.43
C GLY A 30 27.34 -5.53 4.98
N ASN A 31 27.78 -6.70 4.55
CA ASN A 31 28.00 -6.99 3.14
C ASN A 31 26.83 -7.81 2.59
N VAL A 32 26.21 -7.32 1.51
CA VAL A 32 25.11 -8.02 0.84
C VAL A 32 25.69 -9.06 -0.12
N THR A 33 25.69 -10.32 0.29
CA THR A 33 26.25 -11.46 -0.46
C THR A 33 25.35 -11.88 -1.61
N TYR A 34 24.02 -11.82 -1.40
CA TYR A 34 23.02 -12.19 -2.40
C TYR A 34 21.90 -11.14 -2.47
N ILE A 35 21.41 -10.89 -3.70
CA ILE A 35 20.27 -9.99 -3.94
C ILE A 35 19.42 -10.45 -5.13
N ASP A 36 18.19 -10.83 -4.83
CA ASP A 36 17.12 -11.05 -5.82
C ASP A 36 16.17 -9.88 -5.78
N MET A 37 16.25 -9.00 -6.79
CA MET A 37 15.38 -7.84 -6.94
C MET A 37 14.46 -8.07 -8.12
N ARG A 38 13.15 -7.94 -7.89
CA ARG A 38 12.10 -8.17 -8.88
C ARG A 38 11.19 -6.96 -8.97
N LYS A 39 10.48 -6.84 -10.09
CA LYS A 39 9.51 -5.77 -10.34
C LYS A 39 8.08 -6.31 -10.28
N ARG A 40 7.15 -5.49 -9.80
CA ARG A 40 5.72 -5.80 -9.74
C ARG A 40 4.90 -4.54 -10.02
N LEU A 41 3.70 -4.73 -10.58
CA LEU A 41 2.70 -3.67 -10.69
C LEU A 41 1.81 -3.72 -9.45
N ASN A 42 1.52 -2.55 -8.89
CA ASN A 42 0.49 -2.42 -7.86
C ASN A 42 -0.92 -2.33 -8.49
N GLU A 43 -1.95 -2.22 -7.65
CA GLU A 43 -3.36 -2.10 -8.06
C GLU A 43 -3.60 -0.90 -8.98
N SER A 44 -2.88 0.20 -8.76
CA SER A 44 -2.90 1.41 -9.58
C SER A 44 -2.04 1.34 -10.85
N ARG A 45 -1.53 0.16 -11.23
CA ARG A 45 -0.63 -0.06 -12.38
C ARG A 45 0.72 0.68 -12.30
N ASN A 46 1.13 1.11 -11.11
CA ASN A 46 2.45 1.68 -10.88
C ASN A 46 3.47 0.57 -10.67
N LEU A 47 4.60 0.67 -11.38
CA LEU A 47 5.71 -0.25 -11.26
C LEU A 47 6.52 0.06 -10.00
N TYR A 48 6.75 -0.96 -9.19
CA TYR A 48 7.65 -0.89 -8.04
C TYR A 48 8.57 -2.12 -8.02
N SER A 49 9.69 -1.99 -7.32
CA SER A 49 10.61 -3.11 -7.10
C SER A 49 10.52 -3.60 -5.66
N PHE A 50 10.86 -4.86 -5.45
CA PHE A 50 11.05 -5.47 -4.14
C PHE A 50 12.28 -6.37 -4.19
N ALA A 51 12.91 -6.66 -3.05
CA ALA A 51 14.11 -7.46 -3.03
C ALA A 51 14.21 -8.41 -1.84
N PHE A 52 14.85 -9.56 -2.08
CA PHE A 52 15.33 -10.49 -1.06
C PHE A 52 16.85 -10.42 -1.00
N LEU A 53 17.38 -10.37 0.22
CA LEU A 53 18.80 -10.17 0.50
C LEU A 53 19.30 -11.25 1.44
N ASN A 54 20.52 -11.72 1.21
CA ASN A 54 21.34 -12.33 2.25
C ASN A 54 22.44 -11.34 2.62
N ILE A 55 22.57 -11.06 3.92
CA ILE A 55 23.47 -10.04 4.44
C ILE A 55 24.38 -10.68 5.47
N GLU A 56 25.68 -10.54 5.27
CA GLU A 56 26.68 -10.79 6.31
C GLU A 56 26.82 -9.54 7.17
N LEU A 57 26.38 -9.64 8.42
CA LEU A 57 26.37 -8.53 9.36
C LEU A 57 27.77 -8.24 9.89
N LEU A 58 28.13 -6.96 9.92
CA LEU A 58 29.35 -6.51 10.59
C LEU A 58 29.11 -6.40 12.10
N ASN A 59 30.19 -6.46 12.89
CA ASN A 59 30.12 -6.20 14.32
C ASN A 59 30.18 -4.69 14.60
N THR A 60 29.08 -3.99 14.33
CA THR A 60 28.96 -2.55 14.57
C THR A 60 27.69 -2.23 15.35
N PRO A 61 27.64 -1.10 16.08
CA PRO A 61 26.44 -0.70 16.80
C PRO A 61 25.21 -0.63 15.90
N LYS A 62 25.37 -0.14 14.66
CA LYS A 62 24.26 0.00 13.70
C LYS A 62 23.74 -1.34 13.21
N SER A 63 24.64 -2.27 12.89
CA SER A 63 24.31 -3.63 12.50
C SER A 63 23.54 -4.35 13.61
N ASN A 64 24.04 -4.28 14.85
CA ASN A 64 23.39 -4.88 16.02
C ASN A 64 22.00 -4.27 16.24
N GLU A 65 21.88 -2.94 16.23
CA GLU A 65 20.59 -2.23 16.36
C GLU A 65 19.55 -2.70 15.34
N ILE A 66 19.94 -2.81 14.06
CA ILE A 66 19.04 -3.27 12.99
C ILE A 66 18.65 -4.73 13.22
N SER A 67 19.62 -5.59 13.52
CA SER A 67 19.37 -7.01 13.74
C SER A 67 18.44 -7.25 14.93
N ASP A 68 18.64 -6.53 16.03
CA ASP A 68 17.81 -6.61 17.24
C ASP A 68 16.39 -6.11 16.98
N LYS A 69 16.24 -4.99 16.27
CA LYS A 69 14.94 -4.45 15.90
C LYS A 69 14.15 -5.41 15.01
N ILE A 70 14.81 -6.00 14.00
CA ILE A 70 14.15 -6.97 13.11
C ILE A 70 13.80 -8.25 13.87
N ASN A 71 14.70 -8.77 14.72
CA ASN A 71 14.43 -9.98 15.48
C ASN A 71 13.31 -9.78 16.53
N LYS A 72 13.24 -8.59 17.14
CA LYS A 72 12.23 -8.29 18.17
C LYS A 72 10.87 -7.89 17.59
N ASN A 73 10.86 -7.08 16.54
CA ASN A 73 9.64 -6.44 16.02
C ASN A 73 9.20 -7.01 14.66
N GLY A 74 9.97 -7.90 14.05
CA GLY A 74 9.74 -8.44 12.70
C GLY A 74 10.21 -7.51 11.58
N SER A 75 10.32 -6.20 11.84
CA SER A 75 10.76 -5.21 10.86
C SER A 75 11.43 -3.98 11.47
N THR A 76 12.16 -3.24 10.64
CA THR A 76 12.70 -1.92 10.98
C THR A 76 12.80 -1.00 9.76
N GLN A 77 12.97 0.30 9.99
CA GLN A 77 13.19 1.28 8.93
C GLN A 77 14.69 1.59 8.83
N LEU A 78 15.22 1.57 7.60
CA LEU A 78 16.57 1.98 7.27
C LEU A 78 16.54 3.23 6.41
N TYR A 79 16.83 4.38 7.00
CA TYR A 79 16.98 5.66 6.31
C TYR A 79 18.31 5.71 5.57
N TYR A 80 18.28 5.88 4.25
CA TYR A 80 19.49 5.93 3.41
C TYR A 80 19.79 7.35 2.90
N ASP A 81 18.85 8.26 3.04
CA ASP A 81 19.02 9.71 2.95
C ASP A 81 18.06 10.39 3.96
N ASP A 82 17.99 11.73 3.94
CA ASP A 82 17.22 12.50 4.92
C ASP A 82 15.70 12.31 4.82
N GLU A 83 15.18 11.88 3.66
CA GLU A 83 13.75 11.82 3.37
C GLU A 83 13.25 10.40 3.07
N HIS A 84 14.15 9.49 2.69
CA HIS A 84 13.81 8.18 2.19
C HIS A 84 14.38 7.06 3.07
N TYR A 85 13.55 6.03 3.23
CA TYR A 85 13.88 4.83 3.95
C TYR A 85 13.41 3.58 3.21
N TRP A 86 14.05 2.46 3.52
CA TRP A 86 13.52 1.14 3.22
C TRP A 86 12.98 0.48 4.48
N GLU A 87 11.81 -0.15 4.36
CA GLU A 87 11.35 -1.09 5.37
C GLU A 87 12.10 -2.42 5.18
N LEU A 88 12.81 -2.87 6.22
CA LEU A 88 13.52 -4.14 6.26
C LEU A 88 12.70 -5.12 7.09
N LYS A 89 12.40 -6.30 6.53
CA LYS A 89 11.68 -7.38 7.22
C LYS A 89 12.51 -8.64 7.27
N HIS A 90 12.22 -9.51 8.23
CA HIS A 90 12.74 -10.87 8.18
C HIS A 90 12.20 -11.58 6.93
N TYR A 91 13.09 -12.16 6.13
CA TYR A 91 12.66 -13.02 5.03
C TYR A 91 12.49 -14.45 5.55
N ILE A 92 11.24 -14.92 5.55
CA ILE A 92 10.89 -16.32 5.81
C ILE A 92 10.57 -16.97 4.46
N PRO A 93 11.38 -17.95 4.01
CA PRO A 93 11.08 -18.77 2.83
C PRO A 93 9.67 -19.34 2.90
N HIS A 94 9.05 -19.59 1.74
CA HIS A 94 7.66 -20.05 1.73
C HIS A 94 7.49 -21.38 2.47
N GLU A 95 8.50 -22.24 2.37
CA GLU A 95 8.58 -23.56 2.95
C GLU A 95 8.63 -23.54 4.48
N ASP A 96 9.21 -22.47 5.05
CA ASP A 96 9.41 -22.30 6.50
C ASP A 96 8.32 -21.44 7.15
N ARG A 97 7.39 -20.91 6.35
CA ARG A 97 6.21 -20.23 6.90
C ARG A 97 5.35 -21.30 7.54
N SER A 98 5.12 -21.18 8.85
CA SER A 98 4.07 -21.98 9.47
C SER A 98 2.78 -21.72 8.68
N PRO A 99 2.08 -22.76 8.20
CA PRO A 99 0.73 -22.55 7.72
C PRO A 99 -0.01 -21.91 8.89
N THR A 100 -0.56 -20.71 8.71
CA THR A 100 -1.33 -20.00 9.74
C THR A 100 -2.16 -21.03 10.49
N THR A 101 -1.76 -21.36 11.71
CA THR A 101 -2.33 -22.50 12.41
C THR A 101 -3.78 -22.14 12.62
N TYR A 102 -4.71 -22.92 12.08
CA TYR A 102 -6.16 -22.72 12.15
C TYR A 102 -6.69 -22.39 13.56
N LEU A 103 -5.88 -22.63 14.60
CA LEU A 103 -6.09 -22.23 15.99
C LEU A 103 -6.28 -20.72 16.20
N GLU A 104 -5.56 -19.83 15.50
CA GLU A 104 -5.76 -18.37 15.64
C GLU A 104 -7.05 -17.90 14.96
N ILE A 105 -7.46 -18.56 13.88
CA ILE A 105 -8.71 -18.26 13.18
C ILE A 105 -9.90 -18.64 14.05
N ASP A 106 -9.85 -19.77 14.76
CA ASP A 106 -10.95 -20.20 15.63
C ASP A 106 -11.18 -19.24 16.81
N GLU A 107 -10.10 -18.63 17.33
CA GLU A 107 -10.15 -17.62 18.38
C GLU A 107 -10.64 -16.26 17.88
N LEU A 108 -10.21 -15.84 16.68
CA LEU A 108 -10.72 -14.65 16.00
C LEU A 108 -12.20 -14.81 15.59
N CYS A 109 -12.61 -15.99 15.13
CA CYS A 109 -14.00 -16.30 14.80
C CYS A 109 -14.90 -16.21 16.03
N LYS A 110 -14.45 -16.69 17.21
CA LYS A 110 -15.17 -16.54 18.48
C LYS A 110 -15.33 -15.08 18.91
N LEU A 111 -14.38 -14.20 18.58
CA LEU A 111 -14.49 -12.76 18.82
C LEU A 111 -15.46 -12.09 17.83
N LEU A 112 -15.44 -12.48 16.55
CA LEU A 112 -16.34 -11.96 15.52
C LEU A 112 -17.80 -12.36 15.75
N THR A 113 -18.07 -13.54 16.34
CA THR A 113 -19.44 -13.96 16.69
C THR A 113 -20.10 -13.13 17.80
N LYS A 114 -19.34 -12.30 18.53
CA LYS A 114 -19.87 -11.40 19.57
C LYS A 114 -20.27 -10.03 19.02
N ILE A 115 -19.95 -9.74 17.76
CA ILE A 115 -20.40 -8.52 17.09
C ILE A 115 -21.82 -8.82 16.58
N PRO A 116 -22.83 -7.98 16.89
CA PRO A 116 -24.15 -8.14 16.31
C PRO A 116 -24.03 -8.10 14.79
N THR A 117 -24.22 -9.24 14.15
CA THR A 117 -24.12 -9.40 12.69
C THR A 117 -25.41 -8.99 11.98
N SER A 118 -26.44 -8.62 12.74
CA SER A 118 -27.65 -8.03 12.21
C SER A 118 -27.49 -6.51 12.20
N PHE A 119 -27.34 -5.95 11.00
CA PHE A 119 -27.89 -4.62 10.73
C PHE A 119 -29.34 -4.63 11.23
N SER A 120 -29.67 -3.79 12.21
CA SER A 120 -31.04 -3.67 12.65
C SER A 120 -31.88 -3.13 11.49
N GLU A 121 -33.18 -3.41 11.49
CA GLU A 121 -34.07 -2.92 10.44
C GLU A 121 -34.07 -1.38 10.40
N SER A 122 -33.83 -0.71 11.54
CA SER A 122 -33.62 0.74 11.58
C SER A 122 -32.33 1.17 10.88
N ASP A 123 -31.22 0.43 11.05
CA ASP A 123 -29.95 0.77 10.39
C ASP A 123 -30.06 0.68 8.87
N ARG A 124 -30.85 -0.27 8.35
CA ARG A 124 -31.13 -0.35 6.90
C ARG A 124 -32.01 0.78 6.42
N ASN A 125 -33.02 1.14 7.20
CA ASN A 125 -33.93 2.24 6.84
C ASN A 125 -33.16 3.56 6.81
N THR A 126 -32.31 3.84 7.80
CA THR A 126 -31.47 5.06 7.81
C THR A 126 -30.55 5.14 6.58
N ILE A 127 -29.93 4.02 6.17
CA ILE A 127 -29.08 4.02 4.97
C ILE A 127 -29.90 4.23 3.69
N ASN A 128 -31.10 3.65 3.60
CA ASN A 128 -31.96 3.83 2.44
C ASN A 128 -32.49 5.26 2.35
N ASP A 129 -32.84 5.86 3.49
CA ASP A 129 -33.28 7.26 3.56
C ASP A 129 -32.13 8.20 3.10
N GLU A 130 -30.91 7.98 3.59
CA GLU A 130 -29.72 8.74 3.15
C GLU A 130 -29.43 8.53 1.64
N PHE A 131 -29.64 7.32 1.13
CA PHE A 131 -29.45 7.01 -0.29
C PHE A 131 -30.49 7.73 -1.17
N ASP A 132 -31.76 7.77 -0.75
CA ASP A 132 -32.83 8.44 -1.48
C ASP A 132 -32.65 9.97 -1.50
N GLU A 133 -32.16 10.57 -0.40
CA GLU A 133 -31.80 11.99 -0.34
C GLU A 133 -30.70 12.35 -1.36
N LEU A 134 -29.65 11.52 -1.45
CA LEU A 134 -28.56 11.72 -2.41
C LEU A 134 -29.00 11.54 -3.87
N GLN A 135 -29.96 10.64 -4.14
CA GLN A 135 -30.54 10.49 -5.48
C GLN A 135 -31.39 11.69 -5.88
N GLN A 136 -32.12 12.31 -4.94
CA GLN A 136 -32.86 13.54 -5.21
C GLN A 136 -31.92 14.72 -5.47
N GLU A 137 -30.85 14.89 -4.69
CA GLU A 137 -29.88 15.97 -4.89
C GLU A 137 -29.19 15.87 -6.25
N THR A 138 -28.78 14.66 -6.65
CA THR A 138 -28.14 14.42 -7.95
C THR A 138 -29.10 14.63 -9.12
N THR A 139 -30.37 14.26 -8.98
CA THR A 139 -31.40 14.51 -9.99
C THR A 139 -31.66 16.01 -10.15
N GLY A 140 -31.75 16.76 -9.04
CA GLY A 140 -31.92 18.21 -9.05
C GLY A 140 -30.76 18.94 -9.72
N LEU A 141 -29.52 18.50 -9.48
CA LEU A 141 -28.34 19.04 -10.16
C LEU A 141 -28.32 18.74 -11.66
N LEU A 142 -28.82 17.56 -12.07
CA LEU A 142 -28.92 17.18 -13.48
C LEU A 142 -29.96 18.03 -14.23
N GLU A 143 -31.09 18.32 -13.59
CA GLU A 143 -32.14 19.19 -14.13
C GLU A 143 -31.64 20.63 -14.31
N ILE A 144 -30.89 21.16 -13.33
CA ILE A 144 -30.25 22.47 -13.42
C ILE A 144 -29.22 22.51 -14.57
N SER A 145 -28.39 21.48 -14.70
CA SER A 145 -27.42 21.38 -15.81
C SER A 145 -28.11 21.35 -17.18
N ASN A 146 -29.23 20.63 -17.31
CA ASN A 146 -29.96 20.54 -18.57
C ASN A 146 -30.68 21.86 -18.92
N ALA A 147 -31.21 22.58 -17.92
CA ALA A 147 -31.80 23.90 -18.10
C ALA A 147 -30.76 24.97 -18.55
N ILE A 148 -29.49 24.84 -18.15
CA ILE A 148 -28.42 25.75 -18.57
C ILE A 148 -27.93 25.45 -20.01
N HIS A 149 -28.25 24.28 -20.58
CA HIS A 149 -27.81 23.86 -21.92
C HIS A 149 -28.85 24.01 -23.04
N GLU A 150 -30.07 24.47 -22.76
CA GLU A 150 -30.98 24.95 -23.81
C GLU A 150 -30.52 26.33 -24.33
N LYS A 151 -29.66 26.32 -25.36
CA LYS A 151 -29.30 27.55 -26.10
C LYS A 151 -30.57 28.21 -26.67
N PRO A 152 -30.72 29.55 -26.59
CA PRO A 152 -31.83 30.22 -27.26
C PRO A 152 -31.76 29.96 -28.78
N LYS A 153 -32.89 29.57 -29.38
CA LYS A 153 -33.03 29.44 -30.83
C LYS A 153 -32.73 30.80 -31.48
N ILE A 154 -31.54 30.92 -32.07
CA ILE A 154 -31.20 32.07 -32.90
C ILE A 154 -32.03 31.96 -34.18
N VAL A 155 -33.03 32.83 -34.34
CA VAL A 155 -33.81 32.94 -35.57
C VAL A 155 -32.97 33.75 -36.58
N PRO A 156 -32.65 33.24 -37.78
CA PRO A 156 -31.84 33.99 -38.73
C PRO A 156 -32.64 35.15 -39.33
N ARG A 157 -32.10 36.37 -39.20
CA ARG A 157 -32.60 37.58 -39.85
C ARG A 157 -32.11 37.59 -41.29
N TYR A 158 -32.98 37.31 -42.25
CA TYR A 158 -32.66 37.50 -43.66
C TYR A 158 -32.60 39.01 -43.97
N TYR A 159 -31.44 39.49 -44.41
CA TYR A 159 -31.36 40.77 -45.11
C TYR A 159 -31.68 40.51 -46.59
N SER A 160 -32.79 41.08 -47.06
CA SER A 160 -33.08 41.22 -48.49
C SER A 160 -32.25 42.36 -49.06
N LEU A 161 -31.30 42.05 -49.94
CA LEU A 161 -30.69 43.02 -50.85
C LEU A 161 -31.56 43.09 -52.10
N PHE A 162 -32.35 44.16 -52.25
CA PHE A 162 -32.71 44.81 -53.52
C PHE A 162 -33.15 46.24 -53.23
#